data_AF-A0A2V8TJT2-F1
#
_entry.id   AF-A0A2V8TJT2-F1
#
_cell.length_a   1.000
_cell.length_b   1.000
_cell.length_c   1.000
_cell.angle_alpha   90.00
_cell.angle_beta   90.00
_cell.angle_gamma   90.00
#
_symmetry.space_group_name_H-M   'P 1'
#
loop_
_entity.id
_entity.type
_entity.pdbx_description
1 polymer ?
#
loop_
_entity_poly.entity_id
_entity_poly.type
_entity_poly.pdbx_seq_one_letter_code
_entity_poly.pdbx_strand_id
1 'polypeptide(L)'
;MTAPRFVNLFIEPNPNCPEGCSQRFQTTSAARSIRLIRYSTGGAETVQCEVTGWSSAGNGTPCAARAVSVEDSGAGTATLLYGGDWGIRLTPRDGREPFGEPYLLLDDDAILE
;
A
#
# COMPACT_ATOMS: atom_id res chain seq x y z
N MET A 1 5.27 21.81 -19.70
CA MET A 1 5.53 21.24 -18.36
C MET A 1 4.23 20.64 -17.87
N THR A 2 4.17 19.34 -17.63
CA THR A 2 2.98 18.67 -17.07
C THR A 2 2.91 18.99 -15.58
N ALA A 3 1.73 19.34 -15.05
CA ALA A 3 1.56 19.61 -13.63
C ALA A 3 1.91 18.35 -12.80
N PRO A 4 2.56 18.51 -11.63
CA PRO A 4 2.87 17.38 -10.76
C PRO A 4 1.57 16.71 -10.29
N ARG A 5 1.58 15.37 -10.30
CA ARG A 5 0.46 14.54 -9.85
C ARG A 5 0.72 14.10 -8.41
N PHE A 6 -0.34 14.04 -7.61
CA PHE A 6 -0.25 13.66 -6.20
C PHE A 6 -1.28 12.61 -5.84
N VAL A 7 -0.91 11.74 -4.91
CA VAL A 7 -1.83 10.88 -4.16
C VAL A 7 -1.89 11.39 -2.73
N ASN A 8 -3.10 11.68 -2.26
CA ASN A 8 -3.36 12.04 -0.87
C ASN A 8 -4.00 10.82 -0.20
N LEU A 9 -3.37 10.33 0.86
CA LEU A 9 -3.90 9.27 1.69
C LEU A 9 -4.45 9.89 2.97
N PHE A 10 -5.74 9.69 3.18
CA PHE A 10 -6.42 10.05 4.41
C PHE A 10 -7.16 8.82 4.91
N ILE A 11 -6.56 8.14 5.89
CA ILE A 11 -7.05 6.91 6.49
C ILE A 11 -7.42 7.26 7.92
N GLU A 12 -8.71 7.17 8.25
CA GLU A 12 -9.16 7.35 9.62
C GLU A 12 -8.81 6.13 10.48
N PRO A 13 -8.58 6.29 11.80
CA PRO A 13 -8.45 5.17 12.73
C PRO A 13 -9.58 4.16 12.58
N ASN A 14 -9.24 2.90 12.33
CA ASN A 14 -10.20 1.83 12.09
C ASN A 14 -9.64 0.46 12.50
N PRO A 15 -10.45 -0.62 12.54
CA PRO A 15 -9.95 -1.95 12.94
C PRO A 15 -8.85 -2.53 12.04
N ASN A 16 -8.73 -2.09 10.79
CA ASN A 16 -7.64 -2.46 9.89
C ASN A 16 -6.36 -1.63 10.14
N CYS A 17 -6.52 -0.34 10.45
CA CYS A 17 -5.41 0.59 10.73
C CYS A 17 -5.75 1.47 11.95
N PRO A 18 -5.38 1.04 13.18
CA PRO A 18 -5.80 1.73 14.40
C PRO A 18 -5.24 3.15 14.55
N GLU A 19 -4.06 3.41 14.01
CA GLU A 19 -3.41 4.72 14.11
C GLU A 19 -3.95 5.74 13.10
N GLY A 20 -4.59 5.26 12.02
CA GLY A 20 -4.89 6.08 10.86
C GLY A 20 -3.63 6.58 10.16
N CYS A 21 -3.80 7.44 9.16
CA CYS A 21 -2.71 8.04 8.41
C CYS A 21 -3.18 9.26 7.62
N SER A 22 -2.38 10.32 7.59
CA SER A 22 -2.56 11.44 6.68
C SER A 22 -1.23 11.74 6.00
N GLN A 23 -1.10 11.38 4.72
CA GLN A 23 0.12 11.55 3.94
C GLN A 23 -0.17 12.03 2.52
N ARG A 24 0.81 12.70 1.91
CA ARG A 24 0.74 13.14 0.51
C ARG A 24 2.02 12.75 -0.21
N PHE A 25 1.88 12.09 -1.35
CA PHE A 25 2.97 11.65 -2.19
C PHE A 25 2.91 12.28 -3.58
N GLN A 26 4.06 12.72 -4.09
CA GLN A 26 4.18 13.15 -5.48
C GLN A 26 4.44 11.93 -6.36
N THR A 27 3.56 11.68 -7.32
CA THR A 27 3.64 10.51 -8.21
C THR A 27 4.41 10.82 -9.48
N THR A 28 5.24 9.89 -9.91
CA THR A 28 6.03 9.97 -11.16
C THR A 28 5.46 9.10 -12.28
N SER A 29 4.52 8.20 -11.97
CA SER A 29 3.88 7.29 -12.93
C SER A 29 2.34 7.24 -12.77
N ALA A 30 1.66 6.47 -13.63
CA ALA A 30 0.24 6.17 -13.47
C ALA A 30 0.06 4.97 -12.53
N ALA A 31 -0.97 5.01 -11.69
CA ALA A 31 -1.26 3.90 -10.78
C ALA A 31 -1.70 2.63 -11.54
N ARG A 32 -1.17 1.48 -11.12
CA ARG A 32 -1.56 0.15 -11.60
C ARG A 32 -2.23 -0.66 -10.50
N SER A 33 -3.12 -1.59 -10.87
CA SER A 33 -3.63 -2.57 -9.91
C SER A 33 -2.51 -3.54 -9.53
N ILE A 34 -2.53 -3.99 -8.27
CA ILE A 34 -1.64 -5.02 -7.76
C ILE A 34 -2.43 -6.01 -6.92
N ARG A 35 -1.85 -7.20 -6.72
CA ARG A 35 -2.42 -8.28 -5.94
C ARG A 35 -1.40 -9.03 -5.11
N LEU A 36 -0.13 -9.02 -5.49
CA LEU A 36 0.89 -9.83 -4.81
C LEU A 36 2.19 -9.05 -4.64
N ILE A 37 2.71 -9.09 -3.42
CA ILE A 37 4.00 -8.48 -3.07
C ILE A 37 4.90 -9.44 -2.33
N ARG A 38 6.19 -9.10 -2.30
CA ARG A 38 7.17 -9.61 -1.36
C ARG A 38 7.27 -8.63 -0.19
N TYR A 39 6.83 -9.05 0.99
CA TYR A 39 6.90 -8.25 2.22
C TYR A 39 8.11 -8.69 3.06
N SER A 40 8.95 -7.73 3.46
CA SER A 40 10.07 -7.98 4.37
C SER A 40 9.67 -7.66 5.80
N THR A 41 9.85 -8.61 6.71
CA THR A 41 9.51 -8.43 8.13
C THR A 41 10.68 -7.87 8.95
N GLY A 42 11.60 -7.12 8.32
CA GLY A 42 12.78 -6.55 8.98
C GLY A 42 13.92 -7.53 9.22
N GLY A 43 13.91 -8.69 8.55
CA GLY A 43 14.99 -9.70 8.58
C GLY A 43 15.39 -10.17 7.17
N ALA A 44 16.17 -11.25 7.08
CA ALA A 44 16.52 -11.86 5.79
C ALA A 44 15.34 -12.62 5.16
N GLU A 45 14.30 -12.93 5.94
CA GLU A 45 13.13 -13.63 5.47
C GLU A 45 12.14 -12.65 4.83
N THR A 46 11.65 -13.05 3.66
CA THR A 46 10.57 -12.35 2.97
C THR A 46 9.40 -13.31 2.81
N VAL A 47 8.19 -12.77 2.94
CA VAL A 47 6.94 -13.51 2.77
C VAL A 47 6.17 -12.94 1.59
N GLN A 48 5.58 -13.81 0.79
CA GLN A 48 4.64 -13.36 -0.23
C GLN A 48 3.31 -13.02 0.44
N CYS A 49 2.83 -11.81 0.24
CA CYS A 49 1.55 -11.35 0.77
C CYS A 49 0.62 -10.99 -0.38
N GLU A 50 -0.59 -11.55 -0.33
CA GLU A 50 -1.69 -11.03 -1.15
C GLU A 50 -2.12 -9.68 -0.59
N VAL A 51 -2.30 -8.71 -1.47
CA VAL A 51 -2.63 -7.33 -1.10
C VAL A 51 -3.99 -6.99 -1.68
N THR A 52 -4.89 -6.56 -0.79
CA THR A 52 -6.20 -6.05 -1.17
C THR A 52 -6.40 -4.68 -0.56
N GLY A 53 -7.06 -3.75 -1.27
CA GLY A 53 -7.46 -2.49 -0.66
C GLY A 53 -8.58 -2.74 0.33
N TRP A 54 -8.68 -1.88 1.35
CA TRP A 54 -9.72 -1.98 2.37
C TRP A 54 -10.53 -0.70 2.42
N SER A 55 -11.86 -0.81 2.32
CA SER A 55 -12.76 0.34 2.37
C SER A 55 -13.66 0.31 3.59
N SER A 56 -14.02 1.49 4.09
CA SER A 56 -15.02 1.68 5.14
C SER A 56 -16.42 1.22 4.75
N ALA A 57 -16.71 1.12 3.44
CA ALA A 57 -17.99 0.67 2.94
C ALA A 57 -18.38 -0.68 3.55
N GLY A 58 -19.63 -0.78 4.04
CA GLY A 58 -20.12 -1.99 4.70
C GLY A 58 -19.38 -2.36 5.99
N ASN A 59 -18.74 -1.39 6.66
CA ASN A 59 -17.92 -1.60 7.86
C ASN A 59 -16.67 -2.48 7.61
N GLY A 60 -16.06 -2.35 6.43
CA GLY A 60 -14.88 -3.10 6.03
C GLY A 60 -15.16 -4.03 4.86
N THR A 61 -14.90 -3.55 3.64
CA THR A 61 -15.03 -4.36 2.43
C THR A 61 -13.76 -4.33 1.58
N PRO A 62 -13.41 -5.46 0.92
CA PRO A 62 -12.27 -5.48 0.01
C PRO A 62 -12.51 -4.61 -1.23
N CYS A 63 -11.48 -3.89 -1.66
CA CYS A 63 -11.44 -3.15 -2.92
C CYS A 63 -10.08 -3.36 -3.64
N ALA A 64 -9.91 -2.79 -4.84
CA ALA A 64 -8.65 -2.93 -5.57
C ALA A 64 -7.49 -2.23 -4.83
N ALA A 65 -6.38 -2.95 -4.63
CA ALA A 65 -5.11 -2.35 -4.24
C ALA A 65 -4.40 -1.74 -5.47
N ARG A 66 -3.63 -0.68 -5.24
CA ARG A 66 -2.95 0.09 -6.28
C ARG A 66 -1.50 0.31 -5.91
N ALA A 67 -0.64 0.32 -6.92
CA ALA A 67 0.75 0.71 -6.82
C ALA A 67 1.04 1.89 -7.75
N VAL A 68 1.83 2.85 -7.29
CA VAL A 68 2.29 3.99 -8.09
C VAL A 68 3.69 4.39 -7.68
N SER A 69 4.51 4.78 -8.66
CA SER A 69 5.86 5.29 -8.38
C SER A 69 5.76 6.70 -7.80
N VAL A 70 6.51 6.96 -6.73
CA VAL A 70 6.55 8.24 -6.02
C VAL A 70 7.99 8.70 -5.82
N GLU A 71 8.19 10.02 -5.74
CA GLU A 71 9.47 10.58 -5.30
C GLU A 71 9.62 10.39 -3.79
N ASP A 72 10.78 9.89 -3.37
CA ASP A 72 11.18 9.86 -1.96
C ASP A 72 12.34 10.83 -1.72
N SER A 73 12.19 11.65 -0.68
CA SER A 73 12.89 12.92 -0.47
C SER A 73 14.41 12.83 -0.21
N GLY A 74 15.02 11.65 -0.32
CA GLY A 74 16.47 11.47 -0.12
C GLY A 74 17.15 10.32 -0.87
N ALA A 75 16.41 9.35 -1.41
CA ALA A 75 16.99 8.09 -1.91
C ALA A 75 16.65 7.73 -3.37
N GLY A 76 15.70 8.43 -4.02
CA GLY A 76 15.29 8.16 -5.40
C GLY A 76 13.78 8.00 -5.56
N THR A 77 13.35 6.94 -6.25
CA THR A 77 11.93 6.61 -6.47
C THR A 77 11.53 5.37 -5.68
N ALA A 78 10.40 5.43 -4.97
CA ALA A 78 9.78 4.28 -4.32
C ALA A 78 8.46 3.92 -4.99
N THR A 79 7.92 2.75 -4.69
CA THR A 79 6.57 2.35 -5.10
C THR A 79 5.63 2.46 -3.90
N LEU A 80 4.67 3.38 -3.99
CA LEU A 80 3.59 3.54 -3.03
C LEU A 80 2.48 2.53 -3.30
N LEU A 81 2.14 1.74 -2.30
CA LEU A 81 1.02 0.82 -2.29
C LEU A 81 -0.09 1.38 -1.42
N TYR A 82 -1.27 1.49 -1.98
CA TYR A 82 -2.43 2.05 -1.31
C TYR A 82 -3.71 1.37 -1.78
N GLY A 83 -4.78 1.52 -1.00
CA GLY A 83 -6.04 0.86 -1.24
C GLY A 83 -7.22 1.81 -1.10
N GLY A 84 -8.23 1.36 -0.35
CA GLY A 84 -9.40 2.18 -0.03
C GLY A 84 -9.12 3.17 1.08
N ASP A 85 -10.19 3.78 1.57
CA ASP A 85 -10.18 4.75 2.67
C ASP A 85 -9.84 4.17 4.04
N TRP A 86 -9.77 2.83 4.17
CA TRP A 86 -9.26 2.12 5.35
C TRP A 86 -7.90 1.43 5.11
N GLY A 87 -7.20 1.80 4.03
CA GLY A 87 -5.84 1.38 3.73
C GLY A 87 -5.78 0.10 2.89
N ILE A 88 -4.82 -0.76 3.20
CA ILE A 88 -4.62 -2.07 2.58
C ILE A 88 -4.67 -3.19 3.62
N ARG A 89 -5.04 -4.38 3.17
CA ARG A 89 -5.00 -5.63 3.93
C ARG A 89 -3.99 -6.56 3.28
N LEU A 90 -3.04 -7.04 4.07
CA LEU A 90 -2.04 -8.02 3.67
C LEU A 90 -2.44 -9.40 4.20
N THR A 91 -2.46 -10.39 3.32
CA THR A 91 -2.70 -11.80 3.66
C THR A 91 -1.43 -12.60 3.35
N PRO A 92 -0.62 -12.93 4.37
CA PRO A 92 0.58 -13.74 4.18
C PRO A 92 0.27 -15.15 3.66
N ARG A 93 1.01 -15.62 2.65
CA ARG A 93 0.85 -16.96 2.07
C ARG A 93 1.43 -18.08 2.92
N ASP A 94 2.15 -17.75 3.99
CA ASP A 94 2.73 -18.71 4.94
C ASP A 94 1.78 -19.07 6.09
N GLY A 95 0.53 -18.60 6.05
CA GLY A 95 -0.53 -18.96 7.00
C GLY A 95 -0.62 -18.06 8.23
N ARG A 96 0.15 -16.96 8.30
CA ARG A 96 -0.02 -15.93 9.32
C ARG A 96 -1.35 -15.18 9.15
N GLU A 97 -1.86 -14.65 10.26
CA GLU A 97 -3.10 -13.86 10.27
C GLU A 97 -2.99 -12.61 9.38
N PRO A 98 -4.04 -12.28 8.60
CA PRO A 98 -4.05 -11.07 7.79
C PRO A 98 -4.03 -9.80 8.65
N PHE A 99 -3.16 -8.86 8.31
CA PHE A 99 -3.00 -7.59 9.02
C PHE A 99 -3.22 -6.40 8.08
N GLY A 100 -3.44 -5.23 8.65
CA GLY A 100 -3.73 -4.02 7.91
C GLY A 100 -2.61 -2.99 8.04
N GLU A 101 -2.42 -2.23 6.96
CA GLU A 101 -1.49 -1.12 6.89
C GLU A 101 -2.19 0.07 6.22
N PRO A 102 -1.90 1.33 6.59
CA PRO A 102 -2.47 2.47 5.88
C PRO A 102 -1.96 2.54 4.43
N TYR A 103 -0.68 2.23 4.23
CA TYR A 103 0.02 2.14 2.96
C TYR A 103 1.34 1.40 3.17
N LEU A 104 2.02 1.04 2.08
CA LEU A 104 3.41 0.61 2.11
C LEU A 104 4.23 1.39 1.09
N LEU A 105 5.50 1.63 1.43
CA LEU A 105 6.52 2.05 0.48
C LEU A 105 7.48 0.88 0.28
N LEU A 106 7.59 0.42 -0.95
CA LEU A 106 8.41 -0.71 -1.32
C LEU A 106 9.26 -0.37 -2.55
N ASP A 107 10.33 -1.11 -2.74
CA ASP A 107 11.04 -1.16 -4.01
C ASP A 107 10.17 -1.85 -5.08
N ASP A 108 10.34 -1.49 -6.36
CA ASP A 108 9.50 -2.05 -7.44
C ASP A 108 9.70 -3.56 -7.64
N ASP A 109 10.87 -4.10 -7.26
CA ASP A 109 11.18 -5.54 -7.31
C ASP A 109 10.40 -6.37 -6.28
N ALA A 110 9.83 -5.71 -5.27
CA ALA A 110 8.92 -6.30 -4.31
C ALA A 110 7.51 -6.50 -4.87
N ILE A 111 7.18 -5.90 -6.03
CA ILE A 111 5.86 -6.05 -6.68
C ILE A 111 5.88 -7.25 -7.61
N LEU A 112 5.09 -8.27 -7.29
CA LEU A 112 5.11 -9.55 -8.01
C LEU A 112 3.98 -9.67 -9.03
N GLU A 113 2.79 -9.13 -8.71
CA GLU A 113 1.61 -9.10 -9.58
C GLU A 113 0.77 -7.83 -9.36
#